data_AF-A0AAV5MP35-F1
#
_entry.id   AF-A0AAV5MP35-F1
#
_cell.length_a   1.000
_cell.length_b   1.000
_cell.length_c   1.000
_cell.angle_alpha   90.00
_cell.angle_beta   90.00
_cell.angle_gamma   90.00
#
_symmetry.space_group_name_H-M   'P 1'
#
loop_
_entity.id
_entity.type
_entity.pdbx_description
1 polymer ?
#
loop_
_entity_poly.entity_id
_entity_poly.type
_entity_poly.pdbx_seq_one_letter_code
_entity_poly.pdbx_strand_id
1 'polypeptide(L)'
;MVVEITVLCRTNADHRRSVAACLVQGVYSLQHDRHRHEKREDSQALAPPWWESFHFELLDRLVDAADLSIFGAIYEYKPPTSHYNDSIEKRPRYVIAFRGILTEEDTIARDVELIFHLIRNGLHQKSRFKIGVQAVQDKVAAVGDSNVWLAGHSLGAAMAMLAGKTMAK
;
A
#
# COMPACT_ATOMS: atom_id res chain seq x y z
N MET A 1 -12.03 -11.47 -3.57
CA MET A 1 -11.33 -12.60 -2.93
C MET A 1 -10.18 -12.03 -2.11
N VAL A 2 -10.38 -11.86 -0.81
CA VAL A 2 -9.38 -11.31 0.11
C VAL A 2 -8.49 -12.47 0.55
N VAL A 3 -7.19 -12.42 0.23
CA VAL A 3 -6.23 -13.44 0.68
C VAL A 3 -5.93 -13.17 2.15
N GLU A 4 -6.50 -14.02 3.01
CA GLU A 4 -6.30 -14.02 4.45
C GLU A 4 -4.92 -14.61 4.76
N ILE A 5 -3.94 -13.76 5.10
CA ILE A 5 -2.73 -14.23 5.79
C ILE A 5 -3.02 -14.15 7.28
N THR A 6 -3.29 -15.32 7.87
CA THR A 6 -3.56 -15.52 9.29
C THR A 6 -2.35 -15.08 10.13
N VAL A 7 -2.45 -13.92 10.77
CA VAL A 7 -1.61 -13.57 11.92
C VAL A 7 -2.49 -13.59 13.17
N LEU A 8 -2.47 -14.75 13.83
CA LEU A 8 -3.04 -15.00 15.16
C LEU A 8 -2.54 -13.95 16.18
N CYS A 9 -3.39 -12.99 16.54
CA CYS A 9 -3.46 -12.36 17.88
C CYS A 9 -4.82 -11.65 18.01
N ARG A 10 -5.72 -12.23 18.81
CA ARG A 10 -7.18 -12.04 18.74
C ARG A 10 -7.74 -10.72 19.31
N THR A 11 -6.93 -9.83 19.86
CA THR A 11 -7.40 -8.57 20.48
C THR A 11 -7.16 -7.32 19.63
N ASN A 12 -6.36 -7.40 18.57
CA ASN A 12 -6.04 -6.25 17.70
C ASN A 12 -5.81 -6.70 16.23
N ALA A 13 -6.44 -7.79 15.78
CA ALA A 13 -6.30 -8.25 14.39
C ALA A 13 -7.19 -7.44 13.44
N ASP A 14 -8.43 -7.17 13.84
CA ASP A 14 -9.39 -6.47 12.98
C ASP A 14 -9.01 -5.01 12.79
N HIS A 15 -8.58 -4.32 13.84
CA HIS A 15 -8.06 -2.96 13.71
C HIS A 15 -6.83 -2.89 12.80
N ARG A 16 -5.87 -3.82 12.92
CA ARG A 16 -4.73 -3.90 11.99
C ARG A 16 -5.15 -4.12 10.53
N ARG A 17 -6.15 -4.98 10.31
CA ARG A 17 -6.72 -5.20 8.97
C ARG A 17 -7.39 -3.94 8.44
N SER A 18 -8.16 -3.23 9.27
CA SER A 18 -8.78 -1.96 8.92
C SER A 18 -7.75 -0.91 8.56
N VAL A 19 -6.70 -0.73 9.38
CA VAL A 19 -5.58 0.18 9.08
C VAL A 19 -4.94 -0.18 7.74
N ALA A 20 -4.56 -1.45 7.55
CA ALA A 20 -3.95 -1.91 6.30
C ALA A 20 -4.86 -1.68 5.08
N ALA A 21 -6.16 -1.97 5.20
CA ALA A 21 -7.13 -1.75 4.14
C ALA A 21 -7.30 -0.26 3.81
N CYS A 22 -7.41 0.61 4.82
CA CYS A 22 -7.51 2.05 4.64
C CYS A 22 -6.26 2.61 3.95
N LEU A 23 -5.07 2.20 4.36
CA LEU A 23 -3.82 2.65 3.73
C LEU A 23 -3.70 2.16 2.28
N VAL A 24 -4.13 0.93 1.97
CA VAL A 24 -4.20 0.43 0.58
C VAL A 24 -5.22 1.25 -0.23
N GLN A 25 -6.36 1.60 0.37
CA GLN A 25 -7.36 2.45 -0.28
C GLN A 25 -6.84 3.86 -0.52
N GLY A 26 -5.99 4.39 0.38
CA GLY A 26 -5.24 5.62 0.16
C GLY A 26 -4.40 5.59 -1.11
N VAL A 27 -3.79 4.45 -1.46
CA VAL A 27 -3.05 4.28 -2.73
C VAL A 27 -3.99 4.34 -3.95
N TYR A 28 -5.18 3.74 -3.86
CA TYR A 28 -6.19 3.85 -4.92
C TYR A 28 -6.64 5.30 -5.11
N SER A 29 -6.95 6.01 -4.02
CA SER A 29 -7.33 7.43 -4.07
C SER A 29 -6.19 8.33 -4.57
N LEU A 30 -4.93 8.06 -4.23
CA LEU A 30 -3.77 8.78 -4.78
C LEU A 30 -3.71 8.69 -6.31
N GLN A 31 -3.96 7.50 -6.86
CA GLN A 31 -4.01 7.30 -8.31
C GLN A 31 -5.23 8.00 -8.94
N HIS A 32 -6.37 7.99 -8.25
CA HIS A 32 -7.58 8.69 -8.70
C HIS A 32 -7.39 10.21 -8.72
N ASP A 33 -6.86 10.79 -7.64
CA ASP A 33 -6.53 12.21 -7.53
C ASP A 33 -5.57 12.62 -8.65
N ARG A 34 -4.55 11.79 -8.96
CA ARG A 34 -3.63 12.04 -10.09
C ARG A 34 -4.39 12.20 -11.41
N HIS A 35 -5.30 11.28 -11.73
CA HIS A 35 -6.09 11.35 -12.96
C HIS A 35 -7.00 12.58 -12.99
N ARG A 36 -7.59 12.95 -11.84
CA ARG A 36 -8.45 14.13 -11.71
C ARG A 36 -7.68 15.44 -11.94
N HIS A 37 -6.48 15.53 -11.38
CA HIS A 37 -5.56 16.64 -11.61
C HIS A 37 -5.15 16.77 -13.08
N GLU A 38 -4.87 15.65 -13.76
CA GLU A 38 -4.57 15.63 -15.21
C GLU A 38 -5.74 16.16 -16.05
N LYS A 39 -6.98 15.90 -15.62
CA LYS A 39 -8.21 16.38 -16.27
C LYS A 39 -8.62 17.81 -15.91
N ARG A 40 -7.84 18.51 -15.06
CA ARG A 40 -8.14 19.86 -14.54
C ARG A 40 -9.51 19.97 -13.85
N GLU A 41 -9.94 18.88 -13.22
CA GLU A 41 -11.17 18.84 -12.43
C GLU A 41 -10.96 19.42 -11.01
N ASP A 42 -12.04 19.92 -10.39
CA ASP A 42 -11.99 20.70 -9.15
C ASP A 42 -11.34 19.94 -7.99
N SER A 43 -10.45 20.62 -7.26
CA SER A 43 -9.17 20.06 -6.81
C SER A 43 -9.07 19.79 -5.30
N GLN A 44 -10.08 19.12 -4.72
CA GLN A 44 -9.89 18.56 -3.37
C GLN A 44 -9.30 17.16 -3.47
N ALA A 45 -8.15 16.95 -2.82
CA ALA A 45 -7.52 15.63 -2.73
C ALA A 45 -8.39 14.70 -1.87
N LEU A 46 -8.80 13.57 -2.43
CA LEU A 46 -9.62 12.57 -1.74
C LEU A 46 -8.77 11.55 -0.98
N ALA A 47 -7.47 11.49 -1.26
CA ALA A 47 -6.57 10.56 -0.65
C ALA A 47 -6.23 10.82 0.84
N PRO A 48 -6.01 12.07 1.32
CA PRO A 48 -5.53 12.34 2.68
C PRO A 48 -6.30 11.69 3.84
N PRO A 49 -7.64 11.68 3.84
CA PRO A 49 -8.42 11.10 4.93
C PRO A 49 -8.12 9.62 5.23
N TRP A 50 -7.66 8.85 4.23
CA TRP A 50 -7.39 7.42 4.37
C TRP A 50 -6.25 7.08 5.33
N TRP A 51 -5.24 7.96 5.46
CA TRP A 51 -4.11 7.76 6.36
C TRP A 51 -4.17 8.69 7.59
N GLU A 52 -4.69 9.90 7.44
CA GLU A 52 -4.80 10.87 8.54
C GLU A 52 -5.69 10.35 9.68
N SER A 53 -6.76 9.62 9.36
CA SER A 53 -7.67 8.99 10.33
C SER A 53 -6.98 8.00 11.27
N PHE A 54 -5.81 7.50 10.89
CA PHE A 54 -5.01 6.55 11.67
C PHE A 54 -3.67 7.13 12.13
N HIS A 55 -3.52 8.46 12.07
CA HIS A 55 -2.30 9.17 12.46
C HIS A 55 -1.07 8.75 11.64
N PHE A 56 -1.27 8.52 10.36
CA PHE A 56 -0.18 8.36 9.40
C PHE A 56 -0.04 9.61 8.55
N GLU A 57 1.13 9.79 7.95
CA GLU A 57 1.40 10.76 6.91
C GLU A 57 1.97 10.05 5.68
N LEU A 58 1.66 10.57 4.49
CA LEU A 58 2.26 10.10 3.24
C LEU A 58 3.72 10.56 3.18
N LEU A 59 4.65 9.62 3.25
CA LEU A 59 6.08 9.88 3.14
C LEU A 59 6.54 9.87 1.68
N ASP A 60 6.12 8.88 0.92
CA ASP A 60 6.54 8.72 -0.48
C ASP A 60 5.53 7.92 -1.32
N ARG A 61 5.58 8.10 -2.64
CA ARG A 61 4.75 7.41 -3.63
C ARG A 61 5.61 6.46 -4.44
N LEU A 62 5.19 5.20 -4.57
CA LEU A 62 5.83 4.25 -5.46
C LEU A 62 5.20 4.36 -6.84
N VAL A 63 5.97 4.88 -7.80
CA VAL A 63 5.53 5.20 -9.15
C VAL A 63 6.18 4.24 -10.16
N ASP A 64 5.39 3.67 -11.06
CA ASP A 64 5.92 2.86 -12.16
C ASP A 64 6.52 3.79 -13.22
N ALA A 65 7.81 3.62 -13.50
CA ALA A 65 8.54 4.44 -14.46
C ALA A 65 7.95 4.40 -15.89
N ALA A 66 7.16 3.38 -16.22
CA ALA A 66 6.72 3.18 -17.59
C ALA A 66 5.39 3.86 -17.94
N ASP A 67 4.46 3.97 -16.98
CA ASP A 67 3.15 4.64 -17.17
C ASP A 67 2.91 5.77 -16.15
N LEU A 68 3.91 6.04 -15.31
CA LEU A 68 3.88 6.99 -14.20
C LEU A 68 2.76 6.70 -13.19
N SER A 69 2.18 5.50 -13.21
CA SER A 69 1.09 5.14 -12.31
C SER A 69 1.61 4.93 -10.89
N ILE A 70 0.89 5.46 -9.92
CA ILE A 70 1.15 5.24 -8.49
C ILE A 70 0.64 3.84 -8.19
N PHE A 71 1.51 2.90 -7.87
CA PHE A 71 1.14 1.51 -7.57
C PHE A 71 1.32 1.16 -6.09
N GLY A 72 2.00 2.02 -5.32
CA GLY A 72 2.14 1.89 -3.89
C GLY A 72 2.45 3.20 -3.21
N ALA A 73 2.51 3.19 -1.88
CA ALA A 73 2.87 4.33 -1.07
C ALA A 73 3.57 3.88 0.21
N ILE A 74 4.40 4.77 0.76
CA ILE A 74 5.03 4.63 2.07
C ILE A 74 4.38 5.62 3.01
N TYR A 75 3.85 5.12 4.11
CA TYR A 75 3.24 5.91 5.18
C TYR A 75 4.13 5.88 6.43
N GLU A 76 4.30 7.02 7.08
CA GLU A 76 4.99 7.13 8.38
C GLU A 76 3.97 7.38 9.49
N TYR A 77 4.10 6.66 10.60
CA TYR A 77 3.25 6.88 11.77
C TYR A 77 3.67 8.14 12.52
N LYS A 78 2.71 9.02 12.81
CA LYS A 78 2.87 10.30 13.52
C LYS A 78 1.91 10.36 14.71
N PRO A 79 2.31 9.86 15.89
CA PRO A 79 1.41 9.83 17.04
C PRO A 79 0.98 11.25 17.45
N PRO A 80 -0.26 11.43 17.93
CA PRO A 80 -0.67 12.69 18.53
C PRO A 80 0.23 13.01 19.74
N THR A 81 0.50 14.30 19.96
CA THR A 81 1.40 14.80 21.02
C THR A 81 1.01 14.37 22.44
N SER A 82 -0.25 13.99 22.67
CA SER A 82 -0.78 13.50 23.95
C SER A 82 -0.44 12.04 24.29
N HIS A 83 0.03 11.24 23.32
CA HIS A 83 0.23 9.78 23.47
C HIS A 83 1.71 9.36 23.56
N TYR A 84 2.62 10.30 23.87
CA TYR A 84 4.06 10.00 23.96
C TYR A 84 4.42 8.94 25.02
N ASN A 85 3.53 8.70 25.99
CA ASN A 85 3.71 7.75 27.09
C ASN A 85 2.91 6.43 26.94
N ASP A 86 2.19 6.22 25.83
CA ASP A 86 1.58 4.91 25.57
C ASP A 86 2.67 3.92 25.16
N SER A 87 3.18 3.24 26.17
CA SER A 87 4.12 2.14 26.10
C SER A 87 3.75 1.13 25.01
N ILE A 88 4.68 0.90 24.07
CA ILE A 88 4.98 -0.42 23.50
C ILE A 88 3.76 -1.15 22.89
N GLU A 89 2.81 -0.45 22.29
CA GLU A 89 2.01 -1.13 21.26
C GLU A 89 2.90 -1.34 20.05
N LYS A 90 2.95 -2.58 19.55
CA LYS A 90 3.68 -3.01 18.34
C LYS A 90 3.12 -2.35 17.06
N ARG A 91 3.12 -1.02 17.02
CA ARG A 91 2.69 -0.20 15.89
C ARG A 91 3.89 -0.03 14.96
N PRO A 92 3.68 -0.13 13.64
CA PRO A 92 4.76 0.04 12.71
C PRO A 92 5.17 1.51 12.68
N ARG A 93 6.45 1.77 12.51
CA ARG A 93 6.90 3.11 12.15
C ARG A 93 6.54 3.42 10.70
N TYR A 94 6.63 2.42 9.82
CA TYR A 94 6.30 2.55 8.40
C TYR A 94 5.30 1.50 7.93
N VAL A 95 4.36 1.90 7.08
CA VAL A 95 3.53 0.97 6.30
C VAL A 95 3.81 1.18 4.83
N ILE A 96 4.15 0.10 4.13
CA ILE A 96 4.31 0.09 2.67
C ILE A 96 3.09 -0.62 2.10
N ALA A 97 2.24 0.15 1.41
CA ALA A 97 0.99 -0.34 0.86
C ALA A 97 1.08 -0.44 -0.67
N PHE A 98 0.59 -1.55 -1.22
CA PHE A 98 0.53 -1.81 -2.66
C PHE A 98 -0.92 -1.97 -3.11
N ARG A 99 -1.36 -1.18 -4.09
CA ARG A 99 -2.70 -1.37 -4.67
C ARG A 99 -2.73 -2.55 -5.63
N GLY A 100 -3.92 -3.06 -5.86
CA GLY A 100 -4.19 -3.97 -6.96
C GLY A 100 -4.35 -3.23 -8.29
N ILE A 101 -4.95 -3.95 -9.24
CA ILE A 101 -5.34 -3.41 -10.53
C ILE A 101 -6.48 -2.39 -10.31
N LEU A 102 -6.52 -1.32 -11.12
CA LEU A 102 -7.68 -0.42 -11.19
C LEU A 102 -8.77 -1.15 -11.98
N THR A 103 -9.82 -1.58 -11.30
CA THR A 103 -11.05 -2.02 -11.97
C THR A 103 -12.00 -0.84 -11.92
N GLU A 104 -12.43 -0.30 -13.06
CA GLU A 104 -13.65 0.51 -13.09
C GLU A 104 -14.79 -0.38 -12.58
N GLU A 105 -15.67 0.15 -11.73
CA GLU A 105 -16.57 -0.64 -10.88
C GLU A 105 -17.68 -1.41 -11.62
N ASP A 106 -17.64 -1.56 -12.96
CA ASP A 106 -18.70 -2.21 -13.75
C ASP A 106 -18.25 -3.33 -14.73
N THR A 107 -16.99 -3.77 -14.73
CA THR A 107 -16.54 -4.90 -15.59
C THR A 107 -15.71 -5.94 -14.83
N ILE A 108 -16.33 -6.58 -13.83
CA ILE A 108 -15.60 -7.10 -12.65
C ILE A 108 -14.91 -8.48 -12.81
N ALA A 109 -15.10 -9.28 -13.87
CA ALA A 109 -14.49 -10.63 -13.90
C ALA A 109 -13.65 -10.97 -15.13
N ARG A 110 -14.20 -10.83 -16.34
CA ARG A 110 -13.49 -11.21 -17.58
C ARG A 110 -12.35 -10.24 -17.92
N ASP A 111 -12.53 -8.95 -17.62
CA ASP A 111 -11.50 -7.94 -17.84
C ASP A 111 -10.35 -8.08 -16.84
N VAL A 112 -10.60 -8.58 -15.62
CA VAL A 112 -9.55 -8.77 -14.62
C VAL A 112 -8.50 -9.78 -15.08
N GLU A 113 -8.93 -10.91 -15.66
CA GLU A 113 -8.00 -11.93 -16.16
C GLU A 113 -7.21 -11.43 -17.37
N LEU A 114 -7.87 -10.67 -18.25
CA LEU A 114 -7.24 -10.06 -19.42
C LEU A 114 -6.22 -8.99 -19.02
N ILE A 115 -6.60 -8.08 -18.10
CA ILE A 115 -5.71 -7.05 -17.56
C ILE A 115 -4.56 -7.70 -16.78
N PHE A 116 -4.81 -8.79 -16.05
CA PHE A 116 -3.77 -9.55 -15.38
C PHE A 116 -2.78 -10.18 -16.36
N HIS A 117 -3.25 -10.76 -17.47
CA HIS A 117 -2.38 -11.33 -18.51
C HIS A 117 -1.55 -10.26 -19.21
N LEU A 118 -2.13 -9.09 -19.51
CA LEU A 118 -1.42 -7.94 -20.08
C LEU A 118 -0.32 -7.43 -19.13
N ILE A 119 -0.61 -7.33 -17.82
CA ILE A 119 0.37 -6.91 -16.81
C ILE A 119 1.45 -7.99 -16.59
N ARG A 120 1.09 -9.27 -16.59
CA ARG A 120 2.00 -10.41 -16.38
C ARG A 120 3.01 -10.57 -17.52
N ASN A 121 2.62 -10.24 -18.75
CA ASN A 121 3.52 -10.23 -19.90
C ASN A 121 4.38 -8.95 -19.97
N GLY A 122 4.14 -7.97 -19.10
CA GLY A 122 4.79 -6.66 -19.12
C GLY A 122 6.07 -6.59 -18.29
N LEU A 123 7.02 -5.81 -18.79
CA LEU A 123 8.21 -5.35 -18.03
C LEU A 123 7.80 -4.57 -16.76
N HIS A 124 6.59 -3.99 -16.74
CA HIS A 124 5.99 -3.25 -15.63
C HIS A 124 5.93 -4.05 -14.34
N GLN A 125 5.50 -5.31 -14.38
CA GLN A 125 5.40 -6.11 -13.16
C GLN A 125 6.79 -6.36 -12.54
N LYS A 126 7.81 -6.56 -13.38
CA LYS A 126 9.20 -6.65 -12.93
C LYS A 126 9.73 -5.31 -12.39
N SER A 127 9.41 -4.20 -13.06
CA SER A 127 9.78 -2.84 -12.64
C SER A 127 9.17 -2.48 -11.28
N ARG A 128 7.83 -2.59 -11.16
CA ARG A 128 7.08 -2.34 -9.91
C ARG A 128 7.56 -3.23 -8.78
N PHE A 129 7.82 -4.51 -9.07
CA PHE A 129 8.35 -5.42 -8.07
C PHE A 129 9.74 -4.99 -7.59
N LYS A 130 10.66 -4.63 -8.50
CA LYS A 130 12.00 -4.14 -8.14
C LYS A 130 11.92 -2.88 -7.27
N ILE A 131 11.12 -1.89 -7.68
CA ILE A 131 10.92 -0.64 -6.93
C ILE A 131 10.31 -0.94 -5.55
N GLY A 132 9.28 -1.80 -5.50
CA GLY A 132 8.64 -2.19 -4.25
C GLY A 132 9.58 -2.91 -3.29
N VAL A 133 10.36 -3.87 -3.77
CA VAL A 133 11.37 -4.58 -2.96
C VAL A 133 12.43 -3.61 -2.44
N GLN A 134 12.93 -2.71 -3.29
CA GLN A 134 13.92 -1.72 -2.87
C GLN A 134 13.37 -0.82 -1.76
N ALA A 135 12.15 -0.31 -1.91
CA ALA A 135 11.50 0.50 -0.89
C ALA A 135 11.35 -0.24 0.46
N VAL A 136 11.03 -1.54 0.41
CA VAL A 136 10.97 -2.38 1.62
C VAL A 136 12.36 -2.55 2.22
N GLN A 137 13.37 -2.87 1.42
CA GLN A 137 14.75 -3.02 1.87
C GLN A 137 15.26 -1.75 2.56
N ASP A 138 15.05 -0.59 1.95
CA ASP A 138 15.51 0.70 2.46
C ASP A 138 14.88 1.01 3.82
N LYS A 139 13.57 0.76 3.99
CA LYS A 139 12.89 1.01 5.27
C LYS A 139 13.26 -0.01 6.33
N VAL A 140 13.33 -1.29 5.98
CA VAL A 140 13.76 -2.33 6.93
C VAL A 140 15.20 -2.10 7.38
N ALA A 141 16.11 -1.72 6.48
CA ALA A 141 17.49 -1.39 6.84
C ALA A 141 17.58 -0.18 7.78
N ALA A 142 16.67 0.80 7.63
CA ALA A 142 16.66 2.00 8.46
C ALA A 142 16.09 1.79 9.87
N VAL A 143 15.08 0.93 10.04
CA VAL A 143 14.34 0.83 11.32
C VAL A 143 14.10 -0.58 11.85
N GLY A 144 14.58 -1.61 11.17
CA GLY A 144 14.30 -3.00 11.50
C GLY A 144 12.95 -3.49 10.95
N ASP A 145 12.85 -4.79 10.74
CA ASP A 145 11.69 -5.47 10.16
C ASP A 145 10.44 -5.38 11.05
N SER A 146 10.61 -5.45 12.37
CA SER A 146 9.50 -5.33 13.33
C SER A 146 8.76 -3.99 13.29
N ASN A 147 9.37 -2.97 12.68
CA ASN A 147 8.83 -1.61 12.57
C ASN A 147 8.23 -1.30 11.19
N VAL A 148 8.16 -2.27 10.28
CA VAL A 148 7.62 -2.11 8.92
C VAL A 148 6.46 -3.08 8.70
N TRP A 149 5.30 -2.56 8.27
CA TRP A 149 4.21 -3.39 7.78
C TRP A 149 4.13 -3.36 6.25
N LEU A 150 3.82 -4.51 5.67
CA LEU A 150 3.50 -4.64 4.26
C LEU A 150 2.00 -4.90 4.12
N ALA A 151 1.35 -4.10 3.28
CA ALA A 151 -0.07 -4.22 3.00
C ALA A 151 -0.32 -4.28 1.49
N GLY A 152 -1.35 -5.00 1.07
CA GLY A 152 -1.76 -4.95 -0.32
C GLY A 152 -3.08 -5.65 -0.62
N HIS A 153 -3.70 -5.26 -1.74
CA HIS A 153 -4.94 -5.84 -2.24
C HIS A 153 -4.72 -6.53 -3.59
N SER A 154 -5.31 -7.71 -3.78
CA SER A 154 -5.21 -8.49 -5.04
C SER A 154 -3.74 -8.64 -5.49
N LEU A 155 -3.36 -8.11 -6.66
CA LEU A 155 -1.97 -8.09 -7.14
C LEU A 155 -0.99 -7.43 -6.13
N GLY A 156 -1.42 -6.38 -5.43
CA GLY A 156 -0.62 -5.73 -4.41
C GLY A 156 -0.31 -6.64 -3.21
N ALA A 157 -1.21 -7.57 -2.87
CA ALA A 157 -0.97 -8.56 -1.82
C ALA A 157 0.14 -9.55 -2.24
N ALA A 158 0.16 -9.96 -3.51
CA ALA A 158 1.23 -10.79 -4.06
C ALA A 158 2.58 -10.05 -4.03
N MET A 159 2.59 -8.75 -4.34
CA MET A 159 3.80 -7.92 -4.23
C MET A 159 4.30 -7.84 -2.79
N ALA A 160 3.41 -7.53 -1.83
CA ALA A 160 3.74 -7.48 -0.41
C ALA A 160 4.34 -8.82 0.07
N MET A 161 3.71 -9.95 -0.29
CA MET A 161 4.18 -11.28 0.08
C MET A 161 5.56 -11.60 -0.52
N LEU A 162 5.77 -11.31 -1.81
CA LEU A 162 7.04 -11.58 -2.48
C LEU A 162 8.16 -10.68 -1.94
N ALA A 163 7.87 -9.41 -1.63
CA ALA A 163 8.83 -8.51 -1.00
C ALA A 163 9.21 -8.99 0.40
N GLY A 164 8.21 -9.35 1.24
CA GLY A 164 8.46 -9.91 2.56
C GLY A 164 9.29 -11.21 2.54
N LYS A 165 9.00 -12.13 1.60
CA LYS A 165 9.82 -13.34 1.39
C LYS A 165 11.26 -13.04 0.98
N THR A 166 11.48 -11.94 0.28
CA THR A 166 12.84 -11.53 -0.13
C THR A 166 13.63 -10.97 1.06
N MET A 167 12.95 -10.38 2.05
CA MET A 167 13.57 -9.86 3.28
C MET A 167 13.90 -10.92 4.33
N ALA A 168 13.19 -12.06 4.31
CA ALA A 168 13.36 -13.12 5.29
C ALA A 168 14.53 -14.08 4.98
N LYS A 169 15.36 -13.76 3.99
CA LYS A 169 16.56 -14.52 3.61
C LYS A 169 17.81 -13.87 4.20
#